data_AF-A0A7R9WSI7-F1
#
_entry.id   AF-A0A7R9WSI7-F1
#
_cell.length_a   1.000
_cell.length_b   1.000
_cell.length_c   1.000
_cell.angle_alpha   90.00
_cell.angle_beta   90.00
_cell.angle_gamma   90.00
#
_symmetry.space_group_name_H-M   'P 1'
#
loop_
_entity.id
_entity.type
_entity.pdbx_description
1 polymer ?
#
loop_
_entity_poly.entity_id
_entity_poly.type
_entity_poly.pdbx_seq_one_letter_code
_entity_poly.pdbx_strand_id
1 'polypeptide(L)'
;FAVIAADPRLFGQKMNPAEKYFQLEELEDAETATTEVFLHTDQTVSVGETDGPLHIQASGTWSRLDNGGLSMTLSRTFRAGTEKEDFTAIGEFEFTVERQFTGEMTMVGGKVAVSGAVVAIDEVLGDKEVGFFNMIDTTDERGDAAAAPPL
;
A
#
# COMPACT_ATOMS: atom_id res chain seq x y z
N PHE A 1 -41.48 3.67 15.46
CA PHE A 1 -40.03 3.47 15.24
C PHE A 1 -39.75 3.68 13.77
N ALA A 2 -39.20 4.84 13.40
CA ALA A 2 -38.81 5.11 12.02
C ALA A 2 -37.40 4.56 11.79
N VAL A 3 -37.27 3.61 10.87
CA VAL A 3 -35.97 3.16 10.38
C VAL A 3 -35.47 4.26 9.44
N ILE A 4 -34.50 5.05 9.89
CA ILE A 4 -33.78 5.96 9.01
C ILE A 4 -32.91 5.08 8.11
N ALA A 5 -33.36 4.84 6.88
CA ALA A 5 -32.52 4.26 5.84
C ALA A 5 -31.37 5.24 5.61
N ALA A 6 -30.17 4.85 6.04
CA ALA A 6 -28.99 5.69 5.85
C ALA A 6 -28.70 5.80 4.33
N ASP A 7 -28.55 7.03 3.83
CA ASP A 7 -28.40 7.31 2.40
C ASP A 7 -27.11 6.62 1.89
N PRO A 8 -27.19 5.72 0.89
CA PRO A 8 -26.03 5.06 0.29
C PRO A 8 -24.95 6.04 -0.21
N ARG A 9 -25.35 7.26 -0.59
CA ARG A 9 -24.44 8.32 -1.03
C ARG A 9 -23.59 8.89 0.11
N LEU A 10 -24.10 8.90 1.34
CA LEU A 10 -23.34 9.31 2.52
C LEU A 10 -22.30 8.26 2.94
N PHE A 11 -22.57 6.97 2.72
CA PHE A 11 -21.57 5.92 2.90
C PHE A 11 -20.49 5.96 1.83
N GLY A 12 -20.87 6.17 0.56
CA GLY A 12 -19.93 6.29 -0.55
C GLY A 12 -18.93 7.44 -0.38
N GLN A 13 -19.35 8.54 0.26
CA GLN A 13 -18.49 9.70 0.53
C GLN A 13 -17.57 9.51 1.76
N LYS A 14 -18.01 8.76 2.77
CA LYS A 14 -17.20 8.44 3.97
C LYS A 14 -16.15 7.36 3.75
N MET A 15 -16.39 6.44 2.81
CA MET A 15 -15.45 5.40 2.37
C MET A 15 -14.62 5.86 1.16
N ASN A 16 -14.27 7.15 1.06
CA ASN A 16 -13.35 7.61 0.04
C ASN A 16 -11.90 7.48 0.56
N PRO A 17 -11.06 6.62 -0.03
CA PRO A 17 -9.68 6.45 0.40
C PRO A 17 -8.73 7.52 -0.17
N ALA A 18 -9.18 8.38 -1.10
CA ALA A 18 -8.36 9.44 -1.68
C ALA A 18 -8.02 10.55 -0.66
N GLU A 19 -6.84 11.16 -0.85
CA GLU A 19 -6.25 12.23 -0.02
C GLU A 19 -6.08 11.83 1.45
N LYS A 20 -5.67 10.59 1.69
CA LYS A 20 -5.49 10.02 3.02
C LYS A 20 -4.17 9.30 3.16
N TYR A 21 -3.63 9.35 4.37
CA TYR A 21 -2.48 8.56 4.79
C TYR A 21 -2.96 7.23 5.37
N PHE A 22 -2.23 6.17 5.03
CA PHE A 22 -2.47 4.85 5.57
C PHE A 22 -1.18 4.22 6.06
N GLN A 23 -1.31 3.41 7.10
CA GLN A 23 -0.30 2.40 7.44
C GLN A 23 -0.70 1.10 6.74
N LEU A 24 0.17 0.65 5.83
CA LEU A 24 0.06 -0.61 5.11
C LEU A 24 0.88 -1.67 5.85
N GLU A 25 0.21 -2.59 6.52
CA GLU A 25 0.80 -3.79 7.10
C GLU A 25 0.80 -4.90 6.06
N GLU A 26 1.98 -5.36 5.68
CA GLU A 26 2.25 -6.42 4.72
C GLU A 26 2.63 -7.67 5.49
N LEU A 27 1.91 -8.77 5.23
CA LEU A 27 2.15 -10.09 5.84
C LEU A 27 2.44 -11.10 4.72
N GLU A 28 3.65 -11.03 4.18
CA GLU A 28 4.15 -11.93 3.14
C GLU A 28 4.98 -13.05 3.78
N ASP A 29 4.55 -14.31 3.59
CA ASP A 29 5.17 -15.50 4.17
C ASP A 29 5.38 -15.42 5.71
N ALA A 30 6.64 -15.37 6.17
CA ALA A 30 7.03 -15.26 7.57
C ALA A 30 7.53 -13.85 7.94
N GLU A 31 7.47 -12.92 6.99
CA GLU A 31 7.94 -11.56 7.13
C GLU A 31 6.76 -10.61 7.27
N THR A 32 6.96 -9.57 8.08
CA THR A 32 5.98 -8.49 8.26
C THR A 32 6.67 -7.17 8.05
N ALA A 33 6.04 -6.28 7.31
CA ALA A 33 6.49 -4.90 7.15
C ALA A 33 5.32 -3.94 7.30
N THR A 34 5.58 -2.78 7.89
CA THR A 34 4.66 -1.66 7.96
C THR A 34 5.23 -0.55 7.11
N THR A 35 4.45 -0.10 6.13
CA THR A 35 4.84 0.93 5.18
C THR A 35 3.80 2.05 5.19
N GLU A 36 4.23 3.29 5.28
CA GLU A 36 3.34 4.43 5.11
C GLU A 36 3.02 4.64 3.62
N VAL A 37 1.74 4.84 3.28
CA VAL A 37 1.32 5.19 1.92
C VAL A 37 0.33 6.35 1.93
N PHE A 38 0.36 7.18 0.89
CA PHE A 38 -0.61 8.22 0.63
C PHE A 38 -1.28 8.00 -0.71
N LEU A 39 -2.61 7.98 -0.70
CA LEU A 39 -3.42 7.75 -1.90
C LEU A 39 -3.89 9.08 -2.47
N HIS A 40 -3.33 9.49 -3.61
CA HIS A 40 -3.68 10.75 -4.27
C HIS A 40 -5.00 10.62 -5.05
N THR A 41 -5.72 11.74 -5.21
CA THR A 41 -6.96 11.80 -6.02
C THR A 41 -6.72 11.44 -7.49
N ASP A 42 -5.51 11.65 -8.00
CA ASP A 42 -5.12 11.33 -9.37
C ASP A 42 -4.80 9.84 -9.60
N GLN A 43 -5.11 8.99 -8.61
CA GLN A 43 -4.90 7.53 -8.63
C GLN A 43 -3.42 7.11 -8.53
N THR A 44 -2.52 8.01 -8.14
CA THR A 44 -1.14 7.67 -7.79
C THR A 44 -0.97 7.40 -6.30
N VAL A 45 0.12 6.70 -5.95
CA VAL A 45 0.50 6.41 -4.56
C VAL A 45 1.87 6.99 -4.25
N SER A 46 1.98 7.75 -3.17
CA SER A 46 3.27 8.06 -2.57
C SER A 46 3.59 7.05 -1.47
N VAL A 47 4.81 6.52 -1.49
CA VAL A 47 5.32 5.60 -0.48
C VAL A 47 6.23 6.39 0.46
N GLY A 48 5.98 6.26 1.76
CA GLY A 48 6.71 6.93 2.83
C GLY A 48 7.68 5.98 3.55
N GLU A 49 7.80 6.17 4.85
CA GLU A 49 8.68 5.36 5.70
C GLU A 49 8.21 3.91 5.78
N THR A 50 9.16 2.99 5.97
CA THR A 50 8.90 1.56 6.15
C THR A 50 9.82 1.00 7.23
N ASP A 51 9.33 0.03 8.01
CA ASP A 51 10.15 -0.78 8.92
C ASP A 51 10.71 -2.06 8.25
N GLY A 52 10.34 -2.30 6.98
CA GLY A 52 10.82 -3.39 6.15
C GLY A 52 12.09 -3.04 5.36
N PRO A 53 12.37 -3.79 4.27
CA PRO A 53 13.50 -3.52 3.40
C PRO A 53 13.48 -2.09 2.83
N LEU A 54 14.63 -1.40 2.91
CA LEU A 54 14.75 -0.04 2.38
C LEU A 54 14.84 -0.06 0.86
N HIS A 55 13.84 0.52 0.22
CA HIS A 55 13.83 0.74 -1.23
C HIS A 55 14.58 2.03 -1.58
N ILE A 56 15.19 2.07 -2.76
CA ILE A 56 15.85 3.27 -3.30
C ILE A 56 14.91 4.09 -4.19
N GLN A 57 13.82 3.47 -4.66
CA GLN A 57 12.78 4.10 -5.45
C GLN A 57 11.47 3.35 -5.24
N ALA A 58 10.35 4.07 -5.23
CA ALA A 58 9.03 3.49 -5.21
C ALA A 58 8.06 4.28 -6.11
N SER A 59 7.10 3.58 -6.70
CA SER A 59 5.97 4.14 -7.41
C SER A 59 4.74 3.27 -7.19
N GLY A 60 3.55 3.82 -7.42
CA GLY A 60 2.34 3.04 -7.31
C GLY A 60 1.12 3.74 -7.86
N THR A 61 0.07 2.94 -8.07
CA THR A 61 -1.24 3.39 -8.48
C THR A 61 -2.31 2.70 -7.65
N TRP A 62 -3.48 3.32 -7.56
CA TRP A 62 -4.62 2.72 -6.89
C TRP A 62 -5.93 3.02 -7.62
N SER A 63 -6.90 2.14 -7.48
CA SER A 63 -8.22 2.29 -8.05
C SER A 63 -9.28 1.67 -7.15
N ARG A 64 -10.51 2.15 -7.31
CA ARG A 64 -11.69 1.55 -6.67
C ARG A 64 -12.25 0.47 -7.57
N LEU A 65 -12.52 -0.69 -7.00
CA LEU A 65 -13.16 -1.80 -7.69
C LEU A 65 -14.68 -1.60 -7.77
N ASP A 66 -15.33 -2.21 -8.76
CA ASP A 66 -16.79 -2.13 -8.97
C ASP A 66 -17.59 -2.64 -7.77
N ASN A 67 -17.03 -3.59 -7.01
CA ASN A 67 -17.61 -4.11 -5.77
C ASN A 67 -17.44 -3.18 -4.56
N GLY A 68 -16.81 -2.01 -4.76
CA GLY A 68 -16.51 -1.05 -3.70
C GLY A 68 -15.23 -1.32 -2.93
N GLY A 69 -14.45 -2.34 -3.32
CA GLY A 69 -13.10 -2.61 -2.78
C GLY A 69 -12.02 -1.70 -3.36
N LEU A 70 -10.77 -1.99 -3.00
CA LEU A 70 -9.59 -1.27 -3.43
C LEU A 70 -8.62 -2.23 -4.14
N SER A 71 -8.03 -1.75 -5.24
CA SER A 71 -6.90 -2.40 -5.91
C SER A 71 -5.77 -1.40 -6.02
N MET A 72 -4.62 -1.72 -5.43
CA MET A 72 -3.42 -0.91 -5.43
C MET A 72 -2.24 -1.70 -5.95
N THR A 73 -1.38 -1.09 -6.74
CA THR A 73 -0.12 -1.68 -7.21
C THR A 73 1.03 -0.84 -6.71
N LEU A 74 2.02 -1.48 -6.08
CA LEU A 74 3.27 -0.84 -5.69
C LEU A 74 4.44 -1.50 -6.40
N SER A 75 5.33 -0.68 -6.92
CA SER A 75 6.60 -1.09 -7.52
C SER A 75 7.72 -0.47 -6.69
N ARG A 76 8.58 -1.31 -6.10
CA ARG A 76 9.70 -0.88 -5.24
C ARG A 76 11.01 -1.41 -5.80
N THR A 77 11.98 -0.54 -5.99
CA THR A 77 13.33 -0.90 -6.42
C THR A 77 14.26 -0.94 -5.22
N PHE A 78 15.01 -2.03 -5.10
CA PHE A 78 15.97 -2.28 -4.03
C PHE A 78 17.38 -2.39 -4.61
N ARG A 79 18.37 -2.05 -3.80
CA ARG A 79 19.78 -2.32 -4.07
C ARG A 79 20.27 -3.42 -3.15
N ALA A 80 20.94 -4.41 -3.72
CA ALA A 80 21.55 -5.51 -2.98
C ALA A 80 22.94 -5.85 -3.54
N GLY A 81 23.61 -6.78 -2.88
CA GLY A 81 24.98 -7.16 -3.18
C GLY A 81 26.00 -6.30 -2.43
N THR A 82 27.27 -6.66 -2.60
CA THR A 82 28.41 -5.96 -2.01
C THR A 82 29.35 -5.50 -3.12
N GLU A 83 30.18 -4.50 -2.82
CA GLU A 83 31.29 -4.13 -3.70
C GLU A 83 32.13 -5.36 -4.01
N LYS A 84 32.60 -5.45 -5.25
CA LYS A 84 33.19 -6.67 -5.79
C LYS A 84 34.62 -6.83 -5.26
N GLU A 85 34.76 -7.49 -4.12
CA GLU A 85 36.08 -7.71 -3.49
C GLU A 85 36.87 -8.84 -4.16
N ASP A 86 36.19 -9.84 -4.74
CA ASP A 86 36.81 -10.95 -5.46
C ASP A 86 35.96 -11.45 -6.65
N PHE A 87 36.45 -12.48 -7.34
CA PHE A 87 35.81 -13.02 -8.55
C PHE A 87 34.52 -13.81 -8.25
N THR A 88 34.24 -14.13 -6.98
CA THR A 88 33.02 -14.84 -6.55
C THR A 88 31.92 -13.91 -6.07
N ALA A 89 32.26 -12.65 -5.76
CA ALA A 89 31.29 -11.62 -5.42
C ALA A 89 30.34 -11.34 -6.60
N ILE A 90 29.04 -11.36 -6.33
CA ILE A 90 27.97 -11.06 -7.32
C ILE A 90 28.08 -9.60 -7.81
N GLY A 91 28.63 -8.71 -6.98
CA GLY A 91 28.64 -7.27 -7.20
C GLY A 91 27.36 -6.61 -6.70
N GLU A 92 27.33 -5.28 -6.71
CA GLU A 92 26.09 -4.53 -6.45
C GLU A 92 25.13 -4.69 -7.63
N PHE A 93 23.86 -4.91 -7.33
CA PHE A 93 22.79 -5.00 -8.32
C PHE A 93 21.51 -4.38 -7.79
N GLU A 94 20.64 -3.96 -8.71
CA GLU A 94 19.33 -3.41 -8.41
C GLU A 94 18.25 -4.34 -8.97
N PHE A 95 17.15 -4.47 -8.25
CA PHE A 95 16.00 -5.24 -8.67
C PHE A 95 14.71 -4.56 -8.23
N THR A 96 13.66 -4.73 -9.03
CA THR A 96 12.35 -4.15 -8.76
C THR A 96 11.37 -5.26 -8.40
N VAL A 97 10.60 -5.03 -7.35
CA VAL A 97 9.54 -5.91 -6.88
C VAL A 97 8.22 -5.21 -7.06
N GLU A 98 7.31 -5.85 -7.79
CA GLU A 98 5.94 -5.39 -7.96
C GLU A 98 4.98 -6.26 -7.15
N ARG A 99 4.01 -5.60 -6.50
CA ARG A 99 2.96 -6.23 -5.71
C ARG A 99 1.63 -5.56 -6.00
N GLN A 100 0.59 -6.39 -6.14
CA GLN A 100 -0.79 -5.94 -6.20
C GLN A 100 -1.53 -6.29 -4.90
N PHE A 101 -2.14 -5.28 -4.31
CA PHE A 101 -2.90 -5.33 -3.08
C PHE A 101 -4.37 -5.17 -3.44
N THR A 102 -5.16 -6.24 -3.29
CA THR A 102 -6.60 -6.22 -3.57
C THR A 102 -7.37 -6.58 -2.31
N GLY A 103 -8.27 -5.71 -1.88
CA GLY A 103 -8.98 -5.90 -0.62
C GLY A 103 -10.34 -5.22 -0.52
N GLU A 104 -11.09 -5.60 0.50
CA GLU A 104 -12.39 -5.04 0.83
C GLU A 104 -12.22 -3.81 1.73
N MET A 105 -12.92 -2.73 1.41
CA MET A 105 -12.93 -1.53 2.23
C MET A 105 -14.04 -1.60 3.30
N THR A 106 -13.68 -1.31 4.54
CA THR A 106 -14.59 -1.27 5.69
C THR A 106 -14.35 -0.01 6.52
N MET A 107 -15.28 0.30 7.43
CA MET A 107 -15.12 1.39 8.39
C MET A 107 -14.85 0.79 9.78
N VAL A 108 -13.74 1.18 10.40
CA VAL A 108 -13.36 0.75 11.75
C VAL A 108 -13.11 2.00 12.59
N GLY A 109 -13.92 2.21 13.63
CA GLY A 109 -13.76 3.38 14.51
C GLY A 109 -13.89 4.75 13.83
N GLY A 110 -14.55 4.82 12.67
CA GLY A 110 -14.66 6.05 11.86
C GLY A 110 -13.51 6.26 10.86
N LYS A 111 -12.53 5.36 10.83
CA LYS A 111 -11.43 5.32 9.87
C LYS A 111 -11.73 4.33 8.75
N VAL A 112 -11.21 4.61 7.56
CA VAL A 112 -11.23 3.66 6.45
C VAL A 112 -10.19 2.58 6.74
N ALA A 113 -10.57 1.31 6.60
CA ALA A 113 -9.68 0.17 6.71
C ALA A 113 -9.85 -0.72 5.48
N VAL A 114 -8.77 -1.32 4.99
CA VAL A 114 -8.77 -2.27 3.89
C VAL A 114 -8.04 -3.52 4.33
N SER A 115 -8.64 -4.68 4.10
CA SER A 115 -7.99 -5.97 4.32
C SER A 115 -8.12 -6.81 3.07
N GLY A 116 -7.06 -7.53 2.72
CA GLY A 116 -7.06 -8.28 1.47
C GLY A 116 -5.82 -9.12 1.24
N ALA A 117 -5.66 -9.53 -0.01
CA ALA A 117 -4.57 -10.38 -0.46
C ALA A 117 -3.51 -9.56 -1.19
N VAL A 118 -2.27 -10.03 -1.07
CA VAL A 118 -1.11 -9.54 -1.81
C VAL A 118 -0.79 -10.55 -2.91
N VAL A 119 -0.68 -10.06 -4.15
CA VAL A 119 -0.38 -10.85 -5.33
C VAL A 119 0.94 -10.37 -5.92
N ALA A 120 1.86 -11.31 -6.14
CA ALA A 120 3.04 -11.08 -6.95
C ALA A 120 2.67 -11.20 -8.43
N ILE A 121 2.95 -10.15 -9.20
CA ILE A 121 2.75 -10.12 -10.64
C ILE A 121 4.02 -10.65 -11.32
N ASP A 122 3.88 -11.72 -12.10
CA ASP A 122 4.99 -12.33 -12.85
C ASP A 122 4.47 -12.78 -14.22
N GLU A 123 5.03 -12.20 -15.30
CA GLU A 123 4.61 -12.50 -16.68
C GLU A 123 4.96 -13.94 -17.13
N VAL A 124 5.94 -14.58 -16.46
CA VAL A 124 6.49 -15.89 -16.85
C VAL A 124 5.84 -17.02 -16.06
N LEU A 125 5.67 -16.84 -14.76
CA LEU A 125 5.15 -17.84 -13.83
C LEU A 125 3.66 -17.66 -13.51
N GLY A 126 3.10 -16.51 -13.87
CA GLY A 126 1.72 -16.13 -13.58
C GLY A 126 1.56 -15.52 -12.19
N ASP A 127 0.46 -14.80 -12.03
CA ASP A 127 0.10 -14.13 -10.78
C ASP A 127 -0.06 -15.13 -9.64
N LYS A 128 0.59 -14.85 -8.52
CA LYS A 128 0.57 -15.72 -7.35
C LYS A 128 0.25 -14.93 -6.09
N GLU A 129 -0.70 -15.41 -5.31
CA GLU A 129 -0.93 -14.92 -3.95
C GLU A 129 0.29 -15.23 -3.07
N VAL A 130 0.86 -14.19 -2.46
CA VAL A 130 2.07 -14.26 -1.64
C VAL A 130 1.85 -13.84 -0.19
N GLY A 131 0.68 -13.31 0.14
CA GLY A 131 0.39 -12.89 1.50
C GLY A 131 -0.93 -12.15 1.66
N PHE A 132 -1.07 -11.54 2.83
CA PHE A 132 -2.20 -10.70 3.20
C PHE A 132 -1.72 -9.30 3.55
N PHE A 133 -2.63 -8.34 3.50
CA PHE A 133 -2.35 -7.00 4.00
C PHE A 133 -3.51 -6.44 4.79
N ASN A 134 -3.18 -5.52 5.70
CA ASN A 134 -4.13 -4.60 6.30
C ASN A 134 -3.68 -3.17 6.01
N MET A 135 -4.62 -2.28 5.77
CA MET A 135 -4.34 -0.88 5.52
C MET A 135 -5.31 -0.04 6.33
N ILE A 136 -4.81 0.82 7.22
CA ILE A 136 -5.64 1.61 8.16
C ILE A 136 -5.38 3.10 7.97
N ASP A 137 -6.43 3.90 7.84
CA ASP A 137 -6.36 5.35 7.72
C ASP A 137 -5.77 6.00 8.99
N THR A 138 -4.59 6.59 8.83
CA THR A 138 -3.84 7.30 9.87
C THR A 138 -3.73 8.80 9.61
N THR A 139 -4.63 9.36 8.81
CA THR A 139 -4.61 10.78 8.43
C THR A 139 -4.66 11.71 9.64
N ASP A 140 -5.49 11.38 10.63
CA ASP A 140 -5.67 12.19 11.84
C ASP A 140 -4.40 12.21 12.72
N GLU A 141 -3.70 11.07 12.81
CA GLU A 141 -2.47 10.91 13.59
C GLU A 141 -1.30 11.68 12.98
N ARG A 142 -1.30 11.85 11.65
CA ARG A 142 -0.34 12.69 10.95
C ARG A 142 -0.64 14.20 11.10
N GLY A 143 -1.85 14.53 11.58
CA GLY A 143 -2.47 15.85 11.61
C GLY A 143 -1.80 16.96 12.42
N ASP A 144 -0.64 16.75 13.02
CA ASP A 144 0.18 17.80 13.65
C ASP A 144 1.64 17.86 13.15
N ALA A 145 2.08 16.92 12.30
CA ALA A 145 3.48 16.82 11.83
C ALA A 145 3.69 17.17 10.34
N ALA A 146 2.63 17.17 9.52
CA ALA A 146 2.72 17.22 8.05
C ALA A 146 2.67 18.63 7.41
N ALA A 147 2.92 19.71 8.16
CA ALA A 147 2.92 21.07 7.61
C ALA A 147 4.16 21.40 6.75
N ALA A 148 5.08 20.45 6.54
CA ALA A 148 6.21 20.62 5.63
C ALA A 148 6.06 19.68 4.43
N PRO A 149 5.96 20.20 3.18
CA PRO A 149 6.09 19.34 2.01
C PRO A 149 7.50 18.72 1.98
N PRO A 150 7.66 17.52 1.39
CA PRO A 150 8.99 16.96 1.16
C PRO A 150 9.81 17.92 0.29
N LEU A 151 11.06 18.15 0.70
CA LEU A 151 12.04 19.02 0.02
C LEU A 151 12.43 18.50 -1.38
#